data_AF-A0A0S8CIU5-F1
#
_entry.id   AF-A0A0S8CIU5-F1
#
_cell.length_a   1.000
_cell.length_b   1.000
_cell.length_c   1.000
_cell.angle_alpha   90.00
_cell.angle_beta   90.00
_cell.angle_gamma   90.00
#
_symmetry.space_group_name_H-M   'P 1'
#
loop_
_entity.id
_entity.type
_entity.pdbx_description
1 polymer ?
#
loop_
_entity_poly.entity_id
_entity_poly.type
_entity_poly.pdbx_seq_one_letter_code
_entity_poly.pdbx_strand_id
1 'polypeptide(L)'
;MKTWICNTLTTFFGPLQGSARLYAYIKKQGHDVSLKDFNQNAYFALLSREYLEQTFERLRLITDSAKRSKFLRENLGSLLLHSSNNATKQLIAKGILVDNPRYRFIKTNHMMKKFIFEIINARIKHDNIFYALLSNREYIISEIDHAREILDKKFLSLAPKEFLDNFYILLCGKALIDAAYFPAQLDFGLGFHGTAYAPRAGDILRAVTDERHNFLLPYYRKEVIPLFTKEHPDVVGISITHISEFIPAFTLAHILKTENPKIHICLGGSVLTEVAHRVSENLALWSLFDSLIIGPGEYAFSELIARIEANSNLSVVPNLIYKEKDTIKRSEKLQEFDINDACTPEYTSLRPKSGLPLETASGCYWGKCIFCYYPKQGTAGFDPEHNKTRIRNMDLVLEDIRVLKDKYDPIYIGITDSSLHPKRIEQIAENNIRNGKKVNFSAFIRFEKEFKSPAFCQKLAEGGFLGGQVGLESGSQPKRAYYYIYTHSLVYQGKQCKMPQGPITF
;
A
#
# COMPACT_ATOMS: atom_id res chain seq x y z
N MET A 1 7.85 28.15 -3.38
CA MET A 1 8.79 27.03 -3.50
C MET A 1 8.07 25.78 -3.99
N LYS A 2 8.58 25.04 -5.00
CA LYS A 2 7.87 23.87 -5.53
C LYS A 2 8.07 22.66 -4.61
N THR A 3 6.99 22.05 -4.14
CA THR A 3 7.03 20.93 -3.18
C THR A 3 6.33 19.69 -3.73
N TRP A 4 6.91 18.52 -3.50
CA TRP A 4 6.24 17.24 -3.74
C TRP A 4 5.88 16.54 -2.43
N ILE A 5 4.71 15.91 -2.40
CA ILE A 5 4.33 14.92 -1.39
C ILE A 5 4.23 13.58 -2.10
N CYS A 6 5.02 12.60 -1.68
CA CYS A 6 5.21 11.33 -2.36
C CYS A 6 4.71 10.17 -1.50
N ASN A 7 3.97 9.26 -2.16
CA ASN A 7 3.78 7.87 -1.71
C ASN A 7 4.70 6.96 -2.52
N THR A 8 5.07 5.81 -1.96
CA THR A 8 5.91 4.83 -2.66
C THR A 8 5.25 3.47 -2.73
N LEU A 9 5.84 2.54 -3.49
CA LEU A 9 5.28 1.20 -3.72
C LEU A 9 5.03 0.46 -2.40
N THR A 10 3.77 0.13 -2.11
CA THR A 10 3.35 -0.56 -0.89
C THR A 10 2.17 -1.51 -1.08
N THR A 11 1.14 -1.12 -1.84
CA THR A 11 -0.06 -1.95 -2.00
C THR A 11 -0.77 -1.67 -3.30
N PHE A 12 -1.18 -2.73 -3.99
CA PHE A 12 -1.85 -2.63 -5.27
C PHE A 12 -3.31 -2.18 -5.16
N PHE A 13 -3.93 -2.38 -3.99
CA PHE A 13 -5.39 -2.38 -3.87
C PHE A 13 -6.04 -1.00 -3.71
N GLY A 14 -5.28 0.03 -3.36
CA GLY A 14 -5.89 1.33 -3.11
C GLY A 14 -4.90 2.47 -2.89
N PRO A 15 -5.40 3.71 -2.91
CA PRO A 15 -4.60 4.88 -2.59
C PRO A 15 -4.25 4.89 -1.10
N LEU A 16 -3.14 5.54 -0.75
CA LEU A 16 -2.71 5.66 0.64
C LEU A 16 -3.41 6.82 1.34
N GLN A 17 -3.66 6.61 2.64
CA GLN A 17 -4.58 7.38 3.46
C GLN A 17 -4.08 8.79 3.80
N GLY A 18 -2.82 8.95 4.23
CA GLY A 18 -2.36 10.17 4.90
C GLY A 18 -1.93 11.32 3.96
N SER A 19 -1.34 11.01 2.81
CA SER A 19 -0.76 12.01 1.93
C SER A 19 -1.78 12.85 1.18
N ALA A 20 -2.97 12.31 0.87
CA ALA A 20 -4.06 13.07 0.24
C ALA A 20 -4.61 14.18 1.16
N ARG A 21 -4.70 13.89 2.47
CA ARG A 21 -5.08 14.88 3.49
C ARG A 21 -3.99 15.94 3.68
N LEU A 22 -2.74 15.49 3.82
CA LEU A 22 -1.60 16.40 3.92
C LEU A 22 -1.52 17.32 2.71
N TYR A 23 -1.65 16.78 1.49
CA TYR A 23 -1.65 17.56 0.26
C TYR A 23 -2.75 18.64 0.25
N ALA A 24 -3.98 18.28 0.57
CA ALA A 24 -5.08 19.24 0.65
C ALA A 24 -4.80 20.35 1.67
N TYR A 25 -4.26 19.99 2.84
CA TYR A 25 -3.87 20.95 3.87
C TYR A 25 -2.77 21.90 3.40
N ILE A 26 -1.65 21.37 2.87
CA ILE A 26 -0.50 22.16 2.41
C ILE A 26 -0.90 23.10 1.28
N LYS A 27 -1.73 22.63 0.34
CA LYS A 27 -2.29 23.46 -0.73
C LYS A 27 -3.17 24.59 -0.18
N LYS A 28 -4.00 24.33 0.84
CA LYS A 28 -4.83 25.37 1.50
C LYS A 28 -3.96 26.43 2.19
N GLN A 29 -2.78 26.07 2.69
CA GLN A 29 -1.83 27.03 3.28
C GLN A 29 -1.11 27.90 2.22
N GLY A 30 -1.39 27.71 0.93
CA GLY A 30 -0.86 28.53 -0.16
C GLY A 30 0.47 28.04 -0.74
N HIS A 31 0.97 26.87 -0.32
CA HIS A 31 2.19 26.30 -0.87
C HIS A 31 1.97 25.73 -2.28
N ASP A 32 2.94 25.91 -3.18
CA ASP A 32 2.96 25.23 -4.49
C ASP A 32 3.35 23.77 -4.29
N VAL A 33 2.34 22.90 -4.18
CA VAL A 33 2.50 21.49 -3.87
C VAL A 33 1.90 20.58 -4.95
N SER A 34 2.59 19.47 -5.24
CA SER A 34 2.10 18.38 -6.09
C SER A 34 2.03 17.08 -5.29
N LEU A 35 0.89 16.38 -5.31
CA LEU A 35 0.80 15.01 -4.80
C LEU A 35 1.25 14.00 -5.88
N LYS A 36 2.29 13.22 -5.56
CA LYS A 36 2.86 12.18 -6.42
C LYS A 36 2.61 10.80 -5.82
N ASP A 37 1.55 10.13 -6.30
CA ASP A 37 1.27 8.76 -5.89
C ASP A 37 2.06 7.75 -6.75
N PHE A 38 3.31 7.45 -6.34
CA PHE A 38 4.11 6.43 -7.01
C PHE A 38 3.75 5.00 -6.59
N ASN A 39 2.78 4.79 -5.69
CA ASN A 39 2.36 3.46 -5.29
C ASN A 39 1.60 2.76 -6.42
N GLN A 40 0.46 3.31 -6.84
CA GLN A 40 -0.36 2.70 -7.90
C GLN A 40 0.39 2.72 -9.23
N ASN A 41 1.03 3.85 -9.55
CA ASN A 41 1.78 4.01 -10.79
C ASN A 41 2.91 2.97 -10.91
N ALA A 42 3.57 2.61 -9.82
CA ALA A 42 4.66 1.64 -9.86
C ALA A 42 4.20 0.26 -10.31
N TYR A 43 3.09 -0.28 -9.80
CA TYR A 43 2.62 -1.59 -10.24
C TYR A 43 2.25 -1.61 -11.73
N PHE A 44 1.61 -0.55 -12.22
CA PHE A 44 1.24 -0.47 -13.63
C PHE A 44 2.45 -0.27 -14.53
N ALA A 45 3.43 0.54 -14.13
CA ALA A 45 4.66 0.74 -14.88
C ALA A 45 5.53 -0.53 -14.88
N LEU A 46 5.71 -1.19 -13.73
CA LEU A 46 6.51 -2.41 -13.60
C LEU A 46 5.91 -3.58 -14.40
N LEU A 47 4.59 -3.61 -14.59
CA LEU A 47 3.90 -4.65 -15.37
C LEU A 47 3.57 -4.21 -16.81
N SER A 48 4.04 -3.03 -17.22
CA SER A 48 3.86 -2.54 -18.60
C SER A 48 4.68 -3.38 -19.58
N ARG A 49 4.23 -3.42 -20.84
CA ARG A 49 5.02 -4.01 -21.94
C ARG A 49 6.47 -3.53 -21.91
N GLU A 50 6.67 -2.22 -21.86
CA GLU A 50 8.00 -1.62 -21.97
C GLU A 50 8.95 -2.06 -20.84
N TYR A 51 8.45 -2.13 -19.60
CA TYR A 51 9.26 -2.59 -18.47
C TYR A 51 9.52 -4.10 -18.52
N LEU A 52 8.51 -4.88 -18.92
CA LEU A 52 8.65 -6.33 -19.06
C LEU A 52 9.62 -6.69 -20.18
N GLU A 53 9.69 -5.94 -21.27
CA GLU A 53 10.69 -6.16 -22.32
C GLU A 53 12.12 -6.08 -21.79
N GLN A 54 12.43 -5.07 -20.97
CA GLN A 54 13.73 -4.95 -20.29
C GLN A 54 13.97 -6.10 -19.30
N THR A 55 12.91 -6.51 -18.58
CA THR A 55 12.94 -7.64 -17.65
C THR A 55 13.26 -8.94 -18.38
N PHE A 56 12.67 -9.18 -19.56
CA PHE A 56 12.94 -10.34 -20.40
C PHE A 56 14.38 -10.36 -20.92
N GLU A 57 14.93 -9.22 -21.35
CA GLU A 57 16.32 -9.15 -21.79
C GLU A 57 17.28 -9.45 -20.65
N ARG A 58 17.00 -8.93 -19.45
CA ARG A 58 17.74 -9.25 -18.24
C ARG A 58 17.71 -10.74 -17.91
N LEU A 59 16.53 -11.37 -17.97
CA LEU A 59 16.37 -12.81 -17.77
C LEU A 59 17.16 -13.61 -18.80
N ARG A 60 17.19 -13.17 -20.06
CA ARG A 60 17.99 -13.79 -21.12
C ARG A 60 19.48 -13.75 -20.81
N LEU A 61 20.01 -12.60 -20.40
CA LEU A 61 21.42 -12.44 -20.00
C LEU A 61 21.79 -13.32 -18.80
N ILE A 62 20.93 -13.35 -17.77
CA ILE A 62 21.11 -14.22 -16.60
C ILE A 62 21.14 -15.69 -17.03
N THR A 63 20.23 -16.09 -17.93
CA THR A 63 20.13 -17.46 -18.44
C THR A 63 21.35 -17.85 -19.28
N ASP A 64 21.82 -16.97 -20.16
CA ASP A 64 23.00 -17.20 -21.00
C ASP A 64 24.27 -17.32 -20.15
N SER A 65 24.38 -16.55 -19.06
CA SER A 65 25.42 -16.71 -18.05
C SER A 65 25.29 -18.05 -17.29
N ALA A 66 24.07 -18.43 -16.91
CA ALA A 66 23.77 -19.67 -16.19
C ALA A 66 23.96 -20.94 -17.05
N LYS A 67 23.93 -20.87 -18.40
CA LYS A 67 24.31 -22.01 -19.28
C LYS A 67 25.70 -22.57 -18.94
N ARG A 68 26.58 -21.77 -18.34
CA ARG A 68 27.92 -22.18 -17.89
C ARG A 68 27.94 -22.88 -16.52
N SER A 69 26.84 -22.89 -15.75
CA SER A 69 26.74 -23.49 -14.42
C SER A 69 25.36 -24.12 -14.13
N LYS A 70 25.32 -25.44 -13.93
CA LYS A 70 24.08 -26.20 -13.67
C LYS A 70 23.36 -25.78 -12.38
N PHE A 71 24.10 -25.45 -11.32
CA PHE A 71 23.56 -25.04 -10.02
C PHE A 71 22.76 -23.73 -10.10
N LEU A 72 23.24 -22.75 -10.88
CA LEU A 72 22.57 -21.47 -11.05
C LEU A 72 21.24 -21.61 -11.81
N ARG A 73 21.16 -22.53 -12.78
CA ARG A 73 19.94 -22.81 -13.55
C ARG A 73 18.82 -23.43 -12.70
N GLU A 74 19.16 -24.41 -11.86
CA GLU A 74 18.20 -25.06 -10.98
C GLU A 74 17.64 -24.10 -9.92
N ASN A 75 18.46 -23.18 -9.40
CA ASN A 75 18.04 -22.20 -8.41
C ASN A 75 17.08 -21.15 -9.00
N LEU A 76 17.38 -20.62 -10.19
CA LEU A 76 16.49 -19.70 -10.91
C LEU A 76 15.11 -20.32 -11.20
N GLY A 77 15.08 -21.56 -11.73
CA GLY A 77 13.80 -22.27 -11.97
C GLY A 77 13.10 -22.73 -10.71
N SER A 78 13.82 -22.99 -9.62
CA SER A 78 13.20 -23.17 -8.30
C SER A 78 12.54 -21.88 -7.84
N LEU A 79 13.18 -20.73 -8.10
CA LEU A 79 12.66 -19.44 -7.71
C LEU A 79 11.42 -19.01 -8.45
N LEU A 80 11.45 -19.17 -9.77
CA LEU A 80 10.24 -19.04 -10.58
C LEU A 80 9.19 -20.00 -10.05
N LEU A 81 9.50 -21.27 -9.76
CA LEU A 81 8.51 -22.23 -9.26
C LEU A 81 7.99 -21.94 -7.84
N HIS A 82 8.76 -21.32 -6.96
CA HIS A 82 8.31 -20.96 -5.61
C HIS A 82 7.49 -19.66 -5.61
N SER A 83 7.97 -18.61 -6.30
CA SER A 83 7.18 -17.39 -6.55
C SER A 83 5.90 -17.71 -7.33
N SER A 84 6.00 -18.65 -8.29
CA SER A 84 4.87 -19.12 -9.08
C SER A 84 4.09 -20.29 -8.48
N ASN A 85 4.44 -20.89 -7.34
CA ASN A 85 3.71 -22.09 -6.87
C ASN A 85 2.24 -21.76 -6.54
N ASN A 86 1.94 -20.50 -6.24
CA ASN A 86 0.57 -19.97 -6.17
C ASN A 86 0.02 -19.55 -7.54
N ALA A 87 0.78 -18.84 -8.37
CA ALA A 87 0.36 -18.40 -9.71
C ALA A 87 0.12 -19.57 -10.68
N THR A 88 1.03 -20.54 -10.73
CA THR A 88 1.02 -21.76 -11.53
C THR A 88 -0.16 -22.68 -11.16
N LYS A 89 -0.46 -22.88 -9.87
CA LYS A 89 -1.68 -23.62 -9.45
C LYS A 89 -2.97 -22.96 -9.97
N GLN A 90 -2.97 -21.64 -10.10
CA GLN A 90 -4.13 -20.86 -10.53
C GLN A 90 -4.28 -20.79 -12.07
N LEU A 91 -3.16 -20.86 -12.81
CA LEU A 91 -3.14 -21.08 -14.26
C LEU A 91 -3.56 -22.52 -14.65
N ILE A 92 -3.23 -23.52 -13.81
CA ILE A 92 -3.71 -24.93 -13.92
C ILE A 92 -5.23 -24.99 -13.74
N ALA A 93 -5.75 -24.36 -12.68
CA ALA A 93 -7.17 -24.37 -12.36
C ALA A 93 -8.08 -23.77 -13.44
N LYS A 94 -7.55 -22.88 -14.28
CA LYS A 94 -8.30 -22.19 -15.35
C LYS A 94 -8.22 -22.86 -16.71
N GLY A 95 -7.63 -24.06 -16.77
CA GLY A 95 -7.38 -24.75 -18.03
C GLY A 95 -6.54 -23.92 -18.99
N ILE A 96 -5.79 -22.95 -18.46
CA ILE A 96 -4.74 -22.28 -19.22
C ILE A 96 -3.66 -23.36 -19.38
N LEU A 97 -3.32 -24.09 -18.30
CA LEU A 97 -2.29 -25.16 -18.23
C LEU A 97 -2.58 -26.56 -18.84
N VAL A 98 -3.52 -26.79 -19.79
CA VAL A 98 -3.89 -28.18 -20.17
C VAL A 98 -4.27 -28.37 -21.66
N ASP A 99 -3.50 -29.16 -22.45
CA ASP A 99 -3.95 -30.49 -22.93
C ASP A 99 -2.96 -31.34 -23.78
N ASN A 100 -2.83 -32.61 -23.38
CA ASN A 100 -2.18 -33.75 -24.03
C ASN A 100 -3.24 -34.65 -24.75
N PRO A 101 -2.91 -35.40 -25.83
CA PRO A 101 -3.88 -36.08 -26.72
C PRO A 101 -4.84 -37.16 -26.18
N ARG A 102 -4.99 -37.36 -24.86
CA ARG A 102 -6.07 -38.21 -24.29
C ARG A 102 -7.36 -37.45 -23.91
N TYR A 103 -7.40 -36.12 -23.98
CA TYR A 103 -8.52 -35.31 -23.44
C TYR A 103 -9.41 -34.62 -24.49
N ARG A 104 -9.61 -35.26 -25.64
CA ARG A 104 -10.32 -34.70 -26.81
C ARG A 104 -11.85 -34.53 -26.67
N PHE A 105 -12.40 -34.43 -25.45
CA PHE A 105 -13.87 -34.42 -25.24
C PHE A 105 -14.47 -33.10 -24.72
N ILE A 106 -13.68 -32.07 -24.37
CA ILE A 106 -14.24 -30.83 -23.80
C ILE A 106 -13.73 -29.60 -24.57
N LYS A 107 -14.34 -29.39 -25.75
CA LYS A 107 -14.26 -28.18 -26.57
C LYS A 107 -15.18 -27.10 -25.99
N THR A 108 -14.63 -25.97 -25.54
CA THR A 108 -15.12 -24.63 -25.93
C THR A 108 -14.13 -23.54 -25.49
N ASN A 109 -13.45 -22.95 -26.48
CA ASN A 109 -12.50 -21.82 -26.47
C ASN A 109 -11.11 -22.03 -25.85
N HIS A 110 -10.17 -22.47 -26.72
CA HIS A 110 -8.88 -23.03 -26.35
C HIS A 110 -7.85 -22.82 -27.50
N MET A 111 -7.17 -21.69 -27.57
CA MET A 111 -6.11 -21.46 -28.59
C MET A 111 -4.85 -20.79 -28.03
N MET A 112 -5.02 -19.86 -27.08
CA MET A 112 -3.92 -19.19 -26.39
C MET A 112 -3.27 -20.03 -25.27
N LYS A 113 -3.94 -21.13 -24.88
CA LYS A 113 -3.65 -21.99 -23.73
C LYS A 113 -2.80 -23.22 -24.06
N LYS A 114 -2.21 -23.35 -25.25
CA LYS A 114 -1.57 -24.62 -25.68
C LYS A 114 -0.03 -24.63 -25.58
N PHE A 115 0.67 -23.53 -25.87
CA PHE A 115 2.13 -23.55 -26.03
C PHE A 115 2.92 -23.44 -24.70
N ILE A 116 2.53 -22.52 -23.82
CA ILE A 116 3.24 -22.27 -22.54
C ILE A 116 3.18 -23.47 -21.59
N PHE A 117 2.26 -24.38 -21.86
CA PHE A 117 1.79 -25.41 -20.94
C PHE A 117 2.33 -26.80 -21.22
N GLU A 118 2.73 -27.06 -22.47
CA GLU A 118 3.56 -28.22 -22.80
C GLU A 118 4.97 -28.14 -22.19
N ILE A 119 5.48 -26.93 -21.93
CA ILE A 119 6.82 -26.72 -21.35
C ILE A 119 6.82 -26.71 -19.81
N ILE A 120 5.70 -26.97 -19.15
CA ILE A 120 5.63 -26.96 -17.66
C ILE A 120 5.11 -28.29 -17.10
N ASN A 121 4.24 -29.01 -17.85
CA ASN A 121 3.69 -30.32 -17.45
C ASN A 121 4.53 -31.53 -17.84
N ALA A 122 5.43 -31.43 -18.82
CA ALA A 122 6.56 -32.35 -18.84
C ALA A 122 7.28 -32.15 -17.49
N ARG A 123 7.92 -33.18 -16.93
CA ARG A 123 8.84 -33.02 -15.78
C ARG A 123 10.02 -32.18 -16.22
N ILE A 124 9.73 -30.91 -16.41
CA ILE A 124 10.58 -29.91 -16.98
C ILE A 124 11.45 -29.57 -15.82
N LYS A 125 12.71 -29.97 -15.93
CA LYS A 125 13.75 -29.44 -15.08
C LYS A 125 13.55 -27.92 -15.04
N HIS A 126 13.62 -27.32 -13.86
CA HIS A 126 13.62 -25.88 -13.60
C HIS A 126 14.11 -25.02 -14.79
N ASP A 127 15.18 -25.47 -15.44
CA ASP A 127 15.75 -24.97 -16.70
C ASP A 127 14.75 -24.75 -17.87
N ASN A 128 13.79 -25.65 -18.19
CA ASN A 128 12.97 -25.48 -19.42
C ASN A 128 11.77 -24.54 -19.27
N ILE A 129 11.31 -24.22 -18.04
CA ILE A 129 10.26 -23.22 -17.84
C ILE A 129 10.76 -21.84 -18.29
N PHE A 130 12.02 -21.52 -18.01
CA PHE A 130 12.65 -20.29 -18.48
C PHE A 130 12.72 -20.23 -20.00
N TYR A 131 13.18 -21.30 -20.66
CA TYR A 131 13.22 -21.34 -22.12
C TYR A 131 11.82 -21.26 -22.75
N ALA A 132 10.79 -21.79 -22.08
CA ALA A 132 9.39 -21.60 -22.45
C ALA A 132 8.99 -20.14 -22.49
N LEU A 133 9.26 -19.44 -21.39
CA LEU A 133 8.86 -18.05 -21.21
C LEU A 133 9.60 -17.17 -22.23
N LEU A 134 10.91 -17.38 -22.39
CA LEU A 134 11.72 -16.66 -23.38
C LEU A 134 11.23 -16.91 -24.81
N SER A 135 10.82 -18.14 -25.16
CA SER A 135 10.34 -18.49 -26.51
C SER A 135 8.94 -17.94 -26.82
N ASN A 136 8.16 -17.56 -25.80
CA ASN A 136 6.81 -16.98 -25.95
C ASN A 136 6.74 -15.53 -25.47
N ARG A 137 7.88 -14.81 -25.45
CA ARG A 137 8.01 -13.46 -24.93
C ARG A 137 6.85 -12.55 -25.37
N GLU A 138 6.61 -12.46 -26.68
CA GLU A 138 5.63 -11.53 -27.24
C GLU A 138 4.20 -11.82 -26.75
N TYR A 139 3.81 -13.09 -26.78
CA TYR A 139 2.52 -13.54 -26.28
C TYR A 139 2.36 -13.23 -24.78
N ILE A 140 3.37 -13.56 -23.96
CA ILE A 140 3.30 -13.38 -22.50
C ILE A 140 3.20 -11.90 -22.14
N ILE A 141 4.01 -11.06 -22.77
CA ILE A 141 3.99 -9.62 -22.53
C ILE A 141 2.63 -9.04 -22.93
N SER A 142 2.10 -9.45 -24.09
CA SER A 142 0.78 -9.02 -24.55
C SER A 142 -0.34 -9.39 -23.57
N GLU A 143 -0.33 -10.62 -23.04
CA GLU A 143 -1.33 -11.05 -22.07
C GLU A 143 -1.25 -10.28 -20.75
N ILE A 144 -0.03 -10.07 -20.23
CA ILE A 144 0.16 -9.30 -19.00
C ILE A 144 -0.29 -7.85 -19.18
N ASP A 145 0.07 -7.23 -20.30
CA ASP A 145 -0.31 -5.85 -20.59
C ASP A 145 -1.84 -5.71 -20.76
N HIS A 146 -2.47 -6.67 -21.43
CA HIS A 146 -3.94 -6.72 -21.55
C HIS A 146 -4.63 -6.86 -20.20
N ALA A 147 -4.17 -7.80 -19.36
CA ALA A 147 -4.72 -8.01 -18.02
C ALA A 147 -4.51 -6.79 -17.12
N ARG A 148 -3.35 -6.14 -17.23
CA ARG A 148 -3.00 -4.90 -16.54
C ARG A 148 -3.99 -3.80 -16.90
N GLU A 149 -4.25 -3.57 -18.19
CA GLU A 149 -5.20 -2.55 -18.64
C GLU A 149 -6.64 -2.83 -18.20
N ILE A 150 -7.08 -4.09 -18.25
CA ILE A 150 -8.41 -4.47 -17.76
C ILE A 150 -8.54 -4.15 -16.28
N LEU A 151 -7.55 -4.55 -15.47
CA LEU A 151 -7.58 -4.30 -14.04
C LEU A 151 -7.44 -2.83 -13.69
N ASP A 152 -6.68 -2.04 -14.45
CA ASP A 152 -6.58 -0.60 -14.25
C ASP A 152 -7.93 0.10 -14.47
N LYS A 153 -8.57 -0.21 -15.61
CA LYS A 153 -9.81 0.44 -16.05
C LYS A 153 -11.05 -0.04 -15.29
N LYS A 154 -11.08 -1.32 -14.88
CA LYS A 154 -12.31 -1.99 -14.41
C LYS A 154 -12.19 -2.63 -13.02
N PHE A 155 -11.09 -2.44 -12.28
CA PHE A 155 -10.78 -3.13 -11.02
C PHE A 155 -11.98 -3.50 -10.14
N LEU A 156 -12.82 -2.51 -9.80
CA LEU A 156 -13.93 -2.63 -8.84
C LEU A 156 -15.29 -2.95 -9.51
N SER A 157 -15.32 -3.07 -10.83
CA SER A 157 -16.51 -3.37 -11.63
C SER A 157 -16.51 -4.76 -12.26
N LEU A 158 -15.37 -5.46 -12.24
CA LEU A 158 -15.23 -6.80 -12.79
C LEU A 158 -16.02 -7.82 -11.95
N ALA A 159 -16.62 -8.80 -12.63
CA ALA A 159 -17.12 -9.98 -11.94
C ALA A 159 -15.95 -10.70 -11.23
N PRO A 160 -16.15 -11.30 -10.04
CA PRO A 160 -15.05 -11.92 -9.28
C PRO A 160 -14.21 -12.91 -10.08
N LYS A 161 -14.84 -13.69 -10.98
CA LYS A 161 -14.13 -14.63 -11.85
C LYS A 161 -13.18 -13.91 -12.82
N GLU A 162 -13.67 -12.86 -13.48
CA GLU A 162 -12.91 -12.07 -14.46
C GLU A 162 -11.79 -11.28 -13.78
N PHE A 163 -12.05 -10.72 -12.60
CA PHE A 163 -11.01 -10.12 -11.77
C PHE A 163 -9.89 -11.13 -11.50
N LEU A 164 -10.24 -12.33 -11.00
CA LEU A 164 -9.26 -13.37 -10.72
C LEU A 164 -8.55 -13.85 -12.00
N ASP A 165 -9.22 -13.87 -13.16
CA ASP A 165 -8.62 -14.28 -14.44
C ASP A 165 -7.46 -13.34 -14.77
N ASN A 166 -7.71 -12.04 -14.74
CA ASN A 166 -6.71 -11.02 -15.02
C ASN A 166 -5.65 -10.92 -13.91
N PHE A 167 -6.05 -11.04 -12.64
CA PHE A 167 -5.10 -10.92 -11.53
C PHE A 167 -4.08 -12.06 -11.53
N TYR A 168 -4.48 -13.28 -11.89
CA TYR A 168 -3.54 -14.40 -12.04
C TYR A 168 -2.55 -14.19 -13.20
N ILE A 169 -2.93 -13.47 -14.25
CA ILE A 169 -2.00 -13.09 -15.32
C ILE A 169 -0.99 -12.06 -14.78
N LEU A 170 -1.40 -11.08 -13.96
CA LEU A 170 -0.45 -10.15 -13.32
C LEU A 170 0.55 -10.85 -12.39
N LEU A 171 0.14 -11.94 -11.72
CA LEU A 171 1.08 -12.75 -10.94
C LEU A 171 2.18 -13.39 -11.82
N CYS A 172 1.93 -13.61 -13.11
CA CYS A 172 2.97 -14.04 -14.05
C CYS A 172 4.01 -12.95 -14.29
N GLY A 173 3.56 -11.70 -14.51
CA GLY A 173 4.45 -10.54 -14.64
C GLY A 173 5.29 -10.31 -13.38
N LYS A 174 4.67 -10.43 -12.21
CA LYS A 174 5.38 -10.44 -10.91
C LYS A 174 6.47 -11.52 -10.87
N ALA A 175 6.16 -12.76 -11.24
CA ALA A 175 7.13 -13.85 -11.21
C ALA A 175 8.34 -13.59 -12.14
N LEU A 176 8.13 -12.95 -13.30
CA LEU A 176 9.22 -12.54 -14.20
C LEU A 176 10.13 -11.51 -13.54
N ILE A 177 9.55 -10.49 -12.88
CA ILE A 177 10.31 -9.47 -12.15
C ILE A 177 11.09 -10.12 -11.00
N ASP A 178 10.43 -10.94 -10.18
CA ASP A 178 11.07 -11.64 -9.06
C ASP A 178 12.28 -12.48 -9.52
N ALA A 179 12.17 -13.16 -10.66
CA ALA A 179 13.29 -13.95 -11.21
C ALA A 179 14.41 -13.07 -11.76
N ALA A 180 14.09 -11.94 -12.38
CA ALA A 180 15.06 -11.05 -12.99
C ALA A 180 15.86 -10.25 -11.95
N TYR A 181 15.26 -10.03 -10.79
CA TYR A 181 15.77 -9.20 -9.70
C TYR A 181 15.94 -9.97 -8.38
N PHE A 182 15.90 -11.30 -8.42
CA PHE A 182 16.08 -12.15 -7.24
C PHE A 182 17.35 -11.75 -6.47
N PRO A 183 17.28 -11.48 -5.15
CA PRO A 183 16.23 -11.84 -4.19
C PRO A 183 15.18 -10.80 -3.84
N ALA A 184 15.08 -9.71 -4.60
CA ALA A 184 13.94 -8.81 -4.48
C ALA A 184 12.68 -9.45 -5.05
N GLN A 185 11.55 -9.23 -4.38
CA GLN A 185 10.24 -9.68 -4.83
C GLN A 185 9.25 -8.51 -4.85
N LEU A 186 8.48 -8.43 -5.92
CA LEU A 186 7.31 -7.56 -6.01
C LEU A 186 6.14 -8.24 -5.30
N ASP A 187 5.44 -7.58 -4.41
CA ASP A 187 4.27 -8.12 -3.70
C ASP A 187 3.05 -7.20 -3.89
N PHE A 188 1.88 -7.76 -4.18
CA PHE A 188 0.68 -6.95 -4.45
C PHE A 188 -0.05 -6.49 -3.18
N GLY A 189 0.16 -7.14 -2.04
CA GLY A 189 -0.41 -6.74 -0.75
C GLY A 189 0.53 -5.86 0.07
N LEU A 190 1.83 -6.07 -0.09
CA LEU A 190 2.89 -5.51 0.74
C LEU A 190 4.01 -4.84 -0.08
N GLY A 191 3.85 -4.65 -1.40
CA GLY A 191 4.71 -3.74 -2.18
C GLY A 191 6.04 -4.37 -2.57
N PHE A 192 7.04 -4.13 -1.75
CA PHE A 192 8.40 -4.63 -1.95
C PHE A 192 8.74 -5.61 -0.82
N HIS A 193 9.02 -6.84 -1.18
CA HIS A 193 9.55 -7.86 -0.27
C HIS A 193 10.98 -8.21 -0.64
N GLY A 194 11.93 -7.63 0.10
CA GLY A 194 13.32 -8.06 0.03
C GLY A 194 13.54 -9.25 0.95
N THR A 195 13.85 -10.43 0.40
CA THR A 195 14.35 -11.55 1.23
C THR A 195 15.88 -11.53 1.41
N ALA A 196 16.63 -10.63 0.75
CA ALA A 196 18.05 -10.38 1.08
C ALA A 196 18.31 -9.22 2.04
N TYR A 197 17.35 -8.33 2.21
CA TYR A 197 17.52 -7.08 2.95
C TYR A 197 16.37 -6.97 3.94
N ALA A 198 16.59 -7.48 5.16
CA ALA A 198 15.78 -7.01 6.28
C ALA A 198 16.00 -5.49 6.41
N PRO A 199 15.05 -4.68 6.90
CA PRO A 199 15.21 -3.21 6.91
C PRO A 199 16.18 -2.73 8.00
N ARG A 200 17.40 -3.28 8.04
CA ARG A 200 18.54 -2.73 8.77
C ARG A 200 19.12 -1.60 7.94
N ALA A 201 19.65 -0.57 8.59
CA ALA A 201 20.21 0.58 7.89
C ALA A 201 21.27 0.21 6.84
N GLY A 202 22.19 -0.71 7.17
CA GLY A 202 23.20 -1.18 6.22
C GLY A 202 22.62 -1.93 5.02
N ASP A 203 21.48 -2.59 5.19
CA ASP A 203 20.79 -3.31 4.12
C ASP A 203 20.06 -2.32 3.20
N ILE A 204 19.46 -1.27 3.76
CA ILE A 204 18.89 -0.14 3.01
C ILE A 204 19.97 0.52 2.15
N LEU A 205 21.11 0.88 2.75
CA LEU A 205 22.21 1.55 2.04
C LEU A 205 22.77 0.72 0.87
N ARG A 206 22.81 -0.61 1.01
CA ARG A 206 23.20 -1.48 -0.11
C ARG A 206 22.11 -1.54 -1.18
N ALA A 207 20.85 -1.70 -0.77
CA ALA A 207 19.73 -1.86 -1.69
C ALA A 207 19.49 -0.64 -2.58
N VAL A 208 19.67 0.58 -2.06
CA VAL A 208 19.42 1.81 -2.84
C VAL A 208 20.40 2.00 -4.01
N THR A 209 21.57 1.37 -3.99
CA THR A 209 22.55 1.38 -5.09
C THR A 209 22.61 0.07 -5.88
N ASP A 210 21.79 -0.91 -5.52
CA ASP A 210 21.87 -2.27 -6.06
C ASP A 210 21.11 -2.39 -7.40
N GLU A 211 21.77 -2.02 -8.50
CA GLU A 211 21.26 -2.20 -9.87
C GLU A 211 20.93 -3.66 -10.21
N ARG A 212 21.49 -4.61 -9.45
CA ARG A 212 21.34 -6.03 -9.70
C ARG A 212 20.02 -6.57 -9.14
N HIS A 213 19.54 -6.04 -8.02
CA HIS A 213 18.37 -6.60 -7.34
C HIS A 213 17.25 -5.59 -7.13
N ASN A 214 17.52 -4.29 -7.17
CA ASN A 214 16.50 -3.28 -6.93
C ASN A 214 15.76 -2.90 -8.22
N PHE A 215 14.62 -3.55 -8.48
CA PHE A 215 13.76 -3.25 -9.63
C PHE A 215 13.14 -1.84 -9.60
N LEU A 216 13.24 -1.10 -8.49
CA LEU A 216 12.72 0.26 -8.42
C LEU A 216 13.66 1.28 -9.03
N LEU A 217 14.96 0.99 -9.12
CA LEU A 217 15.93 1.87 -9.76
C LEU A 217 15.59 2.17 -11.24
N PRO A 218 15.41 1.16 -12.11
CA PRO A 218 15.02 1.43 -13.50
C PRO A 218 13.64 2.07 -13.60
N TYR A 219 12.68 1.71 -12.73
CA TYR A 219 11.36 2.36 -12.68
C TYR A 219 11.48 3.85 -12.34
N TYR A 220 12.15 4.23 -11.26
CA TYR A 220 12.26 5.62 -10.84
C TYR A 220 13.05 6.48 -11.84
N ARG A 221 14.13 5.95 -12.43
CA ARG A 221 14.85 6.67 -13.50
C ARG A 221 13.99 7.00 -14.69
N LYS A 222 13.06 6.11 -15.03
CA LYS A 222 12.25 6.25 -16.22
C LYS A 222 10.97 7.03 -15.98
N GLU A 223 10.29 6.78 -14.86
CA GLU A 223 8.96 7.33 -14.60
C GLU A 223 9.00 8.55 -13.67
N VAL A 224 10.01 8.66 -12.79
CA VAL A 224 10.06 9.71 -11.75
C VAL A 224 11.05 10.81 -12.11
N ILE A 225 12.25 10.48 -12.55
CA ILE A 225 13.27 11.49 -12.89
C ILE A 225 12.79 12.46 -13.98
N PRO A 226 12.13 12.05 -15.09
CA PRO A 226 11.65 13.01 -16.08
C PRO A 226 10.63 14.00 -15.50
N LEU A 227 9.76 13.56 -14.59
CA LEU A 227 8.84 14.44 -13.87
C LEU A 227 9.60 15.39 -12.95
N PHE A 228 10.64 14.89 -12.29
CA PHE A 228 11.46 15.64 -11.34
C PHE A 228 12.24 16.75 -12.05
N THR A 229 12.88 16.42 -13.16
CA THR A 229 13.59 17.39 -14.02
C THR A 229 12.63 18.37 -14.65
N LYS A 230 11.37 18.01 -14.92
CA LYS A 230 10.38 18.95 -15.46
C LYS A 230 9.86 19.94 -14.42
N GLU A 231 9.56 19.47 -13.22
CA GLU A 231 8.92 20.29 -12.17
C GLU A 231 9.91 20.99 -11.24
N HIS A 232 11.17 20.54 -11.17
CA HIS A 232 12.23 21.08 -10.32
C HIS A 232 11.78 21.37 -8.88
N PRO A 233 11.27 20.37 -8.12
CA PRO A 233 10.87 20.60 -6.74
C PRO A 233 12.09 20.89 -5.84
N ASP A 234 11.93 21.84 -4.94
CA ASP A 234 12.93 22.21 -3.94
C ASP A 234 12.82 21.33 -2.67
N VAL A 235 11.59 20.88 -2.37
CA VAL A 235 11.26 20.06 -1.19
C VAL A 235 10.48 18.81 -1.62
N VAL A 236 10.86 17.65 -1.09
CA VAL A 236 10.14 16.38 -1.27
C VAL A 236 9.82 15.78 0.09
N GLY A 237 8.55 15.64 0.41
CA GLY A 237 8.05 14.86 1.54
C GLY A 237 7.75 13.43 1.11
N ILE A 238 8.34 12.42 1.73
CA ILE A 238 8.06 11.00 1.45
C ILE A 238 7.33 10.37 2.64
N SER A 239 6.11 9.88 2.41
CA SER A 239 5.31 9.20 3.42
C SER A 239 5.64 7.71 3.48
N ILE A 240 5.98 7.21 4.67
CA ILE A 240 6.31 5.81 4.96
C ILE A 240 5.31 5.31 6.01
N THR A 241 4.29 4.60 5.55
CA THR A 241 3.15 4.12 6.35
C THR A 241 3.17 2.61 6.60
N HIS A 242 4.07 1.90 5.93
CA HIS A 242 4.26 0.46 6.07
C HIS A 242 5.76 0.10 6.00
N ILE A 243 6.18 -0.98 6.67
CA ILE A 243 7.61 -1.37 6.75
C ILE A 243 8.20 -1.69 5.36
N SER A 244 7.38 -2.22 4.45
CA SER A 244 7.83 -2.51 3.09
C SER A 244 8.13 -1.27 2.24
N GLU A 245 7.69 -0.08 2.67
CA GLU A 245 7.97 1.19 1.99
C GLU A 245 9.38 1.70 2.26
N PHE A 246 10.13 1.12 3.21
CA PHE A 246 11.50 1.58 3.50
C PHE A 246 12.40 1.52 2.26
N ILE A 247 12.52 0.35 1.61
CA ILE A 247 13.36 0.23 0.42
C ILE A 247 12.86 1.14 -0.71
N PRO A 248 11.56 1.15 -1.07
CA PRO A 248 11.02 2.10 -2.04
C PRO A 248 11.28 3.58 -1.74
N ALA A 249 11.07 4.02 -0.49
CA ALA A 249 11.24 5.40 -0.06
C ALA A 249 12.71 5.83 -0.06
N PHE A 250 13.60 5.01 0.51
CA PHE A 250 15.03 5.32 0.52
C PHE A 250 15.64 5.21 -0.89
N THR A 251 15.15 4.33 -1.75
CA THR A 251 15.59 4.26 -3.15
C THR A 251 15.15 5.50 -3.93
N LEU A 252 13.91 5.98 -3.71
CA LEU A 252 13.45 7.24 -4.27
C LEU A 252 14.34 8.39 -3.78
N ALA A 253 14.56 8.48 -2.46
CA ALA A 253 15.39 9.52 -1.87
C ALA A 253 16.83 9.52 -2.42
N HIS A 254 17.43 8.33 -2.56
CA HIS A 254 18.75 8.16 -3.18
C HIS A 254 18.81 8.69 -4.62
N ILE A 255 17.84 8.30 -5.45
CA ILE A 255 17.79 8.74 -6.86
C ILE A 255 17.61 10.26 -6.94
N LEU A 256 16.72 10.84 -6.12
CA LEU A 256 16.48 12.29 -6.12
C LEU A 256 17.70 13.07 -5.63
N LYS A 257 18.40 12.60 -4.59
CA LYS A 257 19.66 13.20 -4.11
C LYS A 257 20.80 13.07 -5.12
N THR A 258 20.80 12.01 -5.92
CA THR A 258 21.79 11.84 -7.00
C THR A 258 21.56 12.85 -8.11
N GLU A 259 20.29 13.09 -8.48
CA GLU A 259 19.92 14.06 -9.52
C GLU A 259 20.10 15.51 -9.05
N ASN A 260 19.70 15.81 -7.80
CA ASN A 260 19.87 17.12 -7.20
C ASN A 260 20.32 17.00 -5.73
N PRO A 261 21.63 17.11 -5.43
CA PRO A 261 22.12 17.02 -4.05
C PRO A 261 21.58 18.08 -3.09
N LYS A 262 21.09 19.21 -3.62
CA LYS A 262 20.58 20.35 -2.82
C LYS A 262 19.11 20.22 -2.44
N ILE A 263 18.37 19.29 -3.02
CA ILE A 263 16.95 19.11 -2.69
C ILE A 263 16.78 18.78 -1.20
N HIS A 264 15.77 19.36 -0.55
CA HIS A 264 15.42 18.97 0.81
C HIS A 264 14.45 17.79 0.82
N ILE A 265 14.87 16.64 1.35
CA ILE A 265 14.02 15.46 1.50
C ILE A 265 13.62 15.30 2.95
N CYS A 266 12.31 15.35 3.21
CA CYS A 266 11.72 15.09 4.51
C CYS A 266 11.02 13.73 4.49
N LEU A 267 11.34 12.85 5.44
CA LEU A 267 10.59 11.61 5.63
C LEU A 267 9.50 11.82 6.70
N GLY A 268 8.33 11.21 6.49
CA GLY A 268 7.21 11.23 7.43
C GLY A 268 6.44 9.90 7.41
N GLY A 269 5.34 9.82 8.17
CA GLY A 269 4.43 8.69 8.15
C GLY A 269 4.38 7.91 9.46
N SER A 270 3.35 7.07 9.59
CA SER A 270 3.02 6.35 10.82
C SER A 270 4.15 5.40 11.23
N VAL A 271 4.58 4.50 10.35
CA VAL A 271 5.64 3.54 10.67
C VAL A 271 6.98 4.24 10.90
N LEU A 272 7.31 5.26 10.10
CA LEU A 272 8.51 6.05 10.35
C LEU A 272 8.51 6.67 11.75
N THR A 273 7.37 7.19 12.21
CA THR A 273 7.19 7.74 13.57
C THR A 273 7.53 6.69 14.63
N GLU A 274 7.11 5.44 14.47
CA GLU A 274 7.37 4.36 15.44
C GLU A 274 8.86 3.99 15.53
N VAL A 275 9.57 4.03 14.40
CA VAL A 275 11.00 3.67 14.33
C VAL A 275 11.93 4.88 14.23
N ALA A 276 11.42 6.08 14.50
CA ALA A 276 12.15 7.33 14.30
C ALA A 276 13.48 7.38 15.04
N HIS A 277 13.54 6.85 16.26
CA HIS A 277 14.80 6.74 17.02
C HIS A 277 15.87 5.97 16.23
N ARG A 278 15.52 4.80 15.67
CA ARG A 278 16.44 3.96 14.89
C ARG A 278 16.92 4.63 13.61
N VAL A 279 16.04 5.39 12.95
CA VAL A 279 16.39 6.13 11.73
C VAL A 279 17.26 7.33 12.07
N SER A 280 16.88 8.11 13.09
CA SER A 280 17.59 9.33 13.49
C SER A 280 18.99 9.07 14.04
N GLU A 281 19.19 7.95 14.75
CA GLU A 281 20.48 7.58 15.35
C GLU A 281 21.44 6.95 14.33
N ASN A 282 20.97 6.62 13.12
CA ASN A 282 21.81 6.05 12.08
C ASN A 282 22.36 7.12 11.12
N LEU A 283 23.51 7.69 11.45
CA LEU A 283 24.16 8.77 10.68
C LEU A 283 24.36 8.44 9.19
N ALA A 284 24.56 7.17 8.84
CA ALA A 284 24.79 6.77 7.45
C ALA A 284 23.54 6.96 6.57
N LEU A 285 22.33 6.79 7.12
CA LEU A 285 21.08 7.00 6.40
C LEU A 285 20.82 8.49 6.07
N TRP A 286 21.36 9.41 6.87
CA TRP A 286 21.22 10.86 6.65
C TRP A 286 21.99 11.40 5.43
N SER A 287 22.62 10.52 4.65
CA SER A 287 23.08 10.84 3.29
C SER A 287 21.93 10.87 2.27
N LEU A 288 20.78 10.26 2.61
CA LEU A 288 19.64 10.08 1.72
C LEU A 288 18.51 11.08 1.98
N PHE A 289 18.47 11.75 3.13
CA PHE A 289 17.42 12.69 3.51
C PHE A 289 17.93 13.74 4.51
N ASP A 290 17.14 14.80 4.73
CA ASP A 290 17.56 16.01 5.46
C ASP A 290 16.75 16.23 6.75
N SER A 291 15.52 15.71 6.81
CA SER A 291 14.69 15.79 8.00
C SER A 291 13.67 14.65 8.15
N LEU A 292 13.17 14.47 9.37
CA LEU A 292 12.08 13.58 9.75
C LEU A 292 10.99 14.40 10.46
N ILE A 293 9.73 14.18 10.12
CA ILE A 293 8.59 14.70 10.88
C ILE A 293 7.93 13.55 11.64
N ILE A 294 7.70 13.77 12.94
CA ILE A 294 7.14 12.79 13.86
C ILE A 294 5.66 13.10 14.12
N GLY A 295 4.79 12.12 13.84
CA GLY A 295 3.34 12.27 13.95
C GLY A 295 2.69 12.91 12.70
N PRO A 296 1.51 13.53 12.86
CA PRO A 296 0.81 14.19 11.75
C PRO A 296 1.66 15.31 11.13
N GLY A 297 1.70 15.35 9.80
CA GLY A 297 2.62 16.21 9.05
C GLY A 297 2.07 17.59 8.74
N GLU A 298 0.80 17.87 8.97
CA GLU A 298 0.10 19.06 8.46
C GLU A 298 0.74 20.37 8.94
N TYR A 299 0.85 20.56 10.25
CA TYR A 299 1.51 21.74 10.83
C TYR A 299 3.01 21.74 10.58
N ALA A 300 3.67 20.61 10.83
CA ALA A 300 5.12 20.49 10.76
C ALA A 300 5.66 20.68 9.34
N PHE A 301 5.04 20.07 8.34
CA PHE A 301 5.51 20.13 6.97
C PHE A 301 5.20 21.49 6.33
N SER A 302 4.05 22.10 6.65
CA SER A 302 3.75 23.48 6.23
C SER A 302 4.79 24.46 6.78
N GLU A 303 5.10 24.36 8.08
CA GLU A 303 6.10 25.20 8.72
C GLU A 303 7.49 24.92 8.14
N LEU A 304 7.85 23.65 7.91
CA LEU A 304 9.13 23.28 7.29
C LEU A 304 9.32 23.94 5.93
N ILE A 305 8.31 23.86 5.04
CA ILE A 305 8.37 24.49 3.70
C ILE A 305 8.60 26.00 3.83
N ALA A 306 7.82 26.67 4.68
CA ALA A 306 7.96 28.11 4.90
C ALA A 306 9.35 28.50 5.43
N ARG A 307 9.93 27.70 6.34
CA ARG A 307 11.26 27.96 6.91
C ARG A 307 12.39 27.73 5.91
N ILE A 308 12.27 26.72 5.05
CA ILE A 308 13.22 26.46 3.96
C ILE A 308 13.14 27.59 2.94
N GLU A 309 11.94 28.01 2.54
CA GLU A 309 11.73 29.12 1.61
C GLU A 309 12.31 30.44 2.13
N ALA A 310 12.17 30.70 3.43
CA ALA A 310 12.75 31.87 4.09
C ALA A 310 14.25 31.72 4.46
N ASN A 311 14.86 30.56 4.20
CA ASN A 311 16.22 30.21 4.65
C ASN A 311 16.46 30.54 6.14
N SER A 312 15.54 30.08 6.99
CA SER A 312 15.46 30.46 8.41
C SER A 312 15.60 29.26 9.35
N ASN A 313 15.63 29.53 10.66
CA ASN A 313 15.87 28.52 11.69
C ASN A 313 14.80 27.39 11.68
N LEU A 314 15.26 26.14 11.63
CA LEU A 314 14.41 24.94 11.66
C LEU A 314 14.05 24.47 13.08
N SER A 315 14.69 24.99 14.14
CA SER A 315 14.44 24.55 15.53
C SER A 315 13.03 24.84 16.04
N VAL A 316 12.28 25.69 15.33
CA VAL A 316 10.90 26.08 15.66
C VAL A 316 9.85 25.27 14.89
N VAL A 317 10.25 24.45 13.92
CA VAL A 317 9.34 23.58 13.17
C VAL A 317 8.85 22.48 14.10
N PRO A 318 7.54 22.33 14.35
CA PRO A 318 7.07 21.38 15.35
C PRO A 318 7.42 19.94 14.97
N ASN A 319 7.80 19.14 15.97
CA ASN A 319 7.99 17.69 15.84
C ASN A 319 9.07 17.27 14.81
N LEU A 320 9.98 18.17 14.46
CA LEU A 320 11.04 17.94 13.48
C LEU A 320 12.28 17.32 14.11
N ILE A 321 12.88 16.36 13.42
CA ILE A 321 14.27 15.94 13.60
C ILE A 321 15.01 16.32 12.31
N TYR A 322 16.13 17.01 12.38
CA TYR A 322 16.82 17.50 11.19
C TYR A 322 18.33 17.45 11.35
N LYS A 323 19.02 17.39 10.21
CA LYS A 323 20.47 17.46 10.17
C LYS A 323 20.90 18.91 10.02
N GLU A 324 21.70 19.40 10.96
CA GLU A 324 22.41 20.67 10.86
C GLU A 324 23.90 20.39 10.84
N LYS A 325 24.53 20.64 9.68
CA LYS A 325 25.92 20.24 9.39
C LYS A 325 26.09 18.74 9.65
N ASP A 326 26.95 18.35 10.59
CA ASP A 326 27.21 16.95 10.95
C ASP A 326 26.48 16.51 12.23
N THR A 327 25.53 17.32 12.71
CA THR A 327 24.79 17.05 13.95
C THR A 327 23.31 16.83 13.68
N ILE A 328 22.73 15.85 14.36
CA ILE A 328 21.29 15.60 14.32
C ILE A 328 20.64 16.35 15.47
N LYS A 329 19.73 17.27 15.13
CA LYS A 329 18.99 18.08 16.08
C LYS A 329 17.53 17.67 16.13
N ARG A 330 16.91 17.90 17.29
CA ARG A 330 15.46 17.80 17.48
C ARG A 330 14.92 19.20 17.71
N SER A 331 13.76 19.49 17.15
CA SER A 331 13.05 20.74 17.39
C SER A 331 12.69 20.90 18.85
N GLU A 332 12.67 22.16 19.30
CA GLU A 332 12.24 22.55 20.64
C GLU A 332 10.71 22.55 20.76
N LYS A 333 10.02 22.70 19.63
CA LYS A 333 8.56 22.78 19.58
C LYS A 333 7.96 21.39 19.39
N LEU A 334 7.10 21.00 20.32
CA LEU A 334 6.20 19.86 20.17
C LEU A 334 4.77 20.39 20.07
N GLN A 335 4.06 19.95 19.04
CA GLN A 335 2.69 20.37 18.79
C GLN A 335 1.86 19.15 18.35
N GLU A 336 0.71 18.99 18.99
CA GLU A 336 -0.32 18.06 18.54
C GLU A 336 -1.11 18.69 17.39
N PHE A 337 -1.43 17.89 16.38
CA PHE A 337 -2.30 18.30 15.29
C PHE A 337 -3.76 18.07 15.67
N ASP A 338 -4.59 19.09 15.53
CA ASP A 338 -6.04 18.97 15.66
C ASP A 338 -6.63 18.48 14.33
N ILE A 339 -7.22 17.28 14.34
CA ILE A 339 -7.83 16.69 13.14
C ILE A 339 -9.02 17.52 12.61
N ASN A 340 -9.59 18.43 13.40
CA ASN A 340 -10.62 19.35 12.94
C ASN A 340 -10.06 20.43 12.00
N ASP A 341 -8.77 20.75 12.10
CA ASP A 341 -8.09 21.67 11.19
C ASP A 341 -7.70 21.01 9.85
N ALA A 342 -7.86 19.69 9.75
CA ALA A 342 -7.63 18.96 8.51
C ALA A 342 -8.61 19.37 7.40
N CYS A 343 -8.12 19.32 6.17
CA CYS A 343 -8.93 19.50 4.96
C CYS A 343 -9.49 18.16 4.48
N THR A 344 -10.59 18.22 3.72
CA THR A 344 -11.07 17.05 2.96
C THR A 344 -9.94 16.53 2.06
N PRO A 345 -9.61 15.22 2.11
CA PRO A 345 -8.53 14.66 1.30
C PRO A 345 -8.71 14.91 -0.21
N GLU A 346 -7.64 15.32 -0.88
CA GLU A 346 -7.61 15.47 -2.34
C GLU A 346 -6.76 14.37 -2.98
N TYR A 347 -7.36 13.56 -3.85
CA TYR A 347 -6.68 12.48 -4.58
C TYR A 347 -6.44 12.91 -6.02
N THR A 348 -5.22 12.67 -6.53
CA THR A 348 -4.81 13.10 -7.87
C THR A 348 -4.76 11.96 -8.89
N SER A 349 -4.52 10.72 -8.45
CA SER A 349 -4.41 9.54 -9.31
C SER A 349 -5.33 8.42 -8.83
N LEU A 350 -6.61 8.48 -9.20
CA LEU A 350 -7.60 7.48 -8.84
C LEU A 350 -8.02 6.65 -10.05
N ARG A 351 -8.16 5.34 -9.84
CA ARG A 351 -8.88 4.48 -10.77
C ARG A 351 -10.37 4.81 -10.77
N PRO A 352 -11.09 4.62 -11.89
CA PRO A 352 -12.54 4.77 -11.90
C PRO A 352 -13.19 3.96 -10.77
N LYS A 353 -14.15 4.58 -10.07
CA LYS A 353 -14.88 3.98 -8.96
C LYS A 353 -13.99 3.48 -7.80
N SER A 354 -12.79 4.05 -7.61
CA SER A 354 -11.92 3.72 -6.47
C SER A 354 -12.65 3.79 -5.13
N GLY A 355 -12.27 2.91 -4.21
CA GLY A 355 -12.57 3.12 -2.78
C GLY A 355 -11.69 4.25 -2.24
N LEU A 356 -12.27 5.14 -1.45
CA LEU A 356 -11.53 6.28 -0.87
C LEU A 356 -11.33 6.08 0.63
N PRO A 357 -10.08 6.15 1.13
CA PRO A 357 -9.85 6.15 2.56
C PRO A 357 -10.30 7.48 3.17
N LEU A 358 -10.87 7.47 4.37
CA LEU A 358 -11.18 8.70 5.11
C LEU A 358 -10.86 8.48 6.59
N GLU A 359 -9.93 9.28 7.11
CA GLU A 359 -9.64 9.31 8.53
C GLU A 359 -10.56 10.32 9.22
N THR A 360 -11.28 9.86 10.23
CA THR A 360 -12.23 10.66 11.03
C THR A 360 -11.84 10.73 12.50
N ALA A 361 -10.88 9.93 12.94
CA ALA A 361 -10.26 10.02 14.24
C ALA A 361 -8.80 9.52 14.19
N SER A 362 -7.93 10.18 14.94
CA SER A 362 -6.57 9.72 15.20
C SER A 362 -6.51 8.98 16.53
N GLY A 363 -5.71 7.92 16.61
CA GLY A 363 -5.60 7.09 17.81
C GLY A 363 -6.75 6.09 17.96
N CYS A 364 -6.91 5.53 19.16
CA CYS A 364 -7.89 4.47 19.45
C CYS A 364 -8.64 4.72 20.75
N TYR A 365 -9.98 4.76 20.68
CA TYR A 365 -10.84 4.97 21.85
C TYR A 365 -10.72 3.85 22.90
N TRP A 366 -10.36 2.64 22.48
CA TRP A 366 -10.27 1.50 23.38
C TRP A 366 -9.00 1.50 24.23
N GLY A 367 -7.85 1.68 23.57
CA GLY A 367 -6.53 1.85 24.21
C GLY A 367 -6.03 0.79 25.20
N LYS A 368 -6.71 -0.35 25.34
CA LYS A 368 -6.34 -1.41 26.31
C LYS A 368 -5.78 -2.69 25.68
N CYS A 369 -5.61 -2.71 24.36
CA CYS A 369 -4.98 -3.84 23.67
C CYS A 369 -3.47 -3.79 23.91
N ILE A 370 -2.89 -4.85 24.45
CA ILE A 370 -1.47 -4.82 24.85
C ILE A 370 -0.46 -5.09 23.73
N PHE A 371 -0.93 -5.72 22.66
CA PHE A 371 -0.15 -5.90 21.44
C PHE A 371 -0.17 -4.61 20.61
N CYS A 372 -1.01 -3.66 20.98
CA CYS A 372 -1.20 -2.43 20.23
C CYS A 372 -0.13 -1.40 20.60
N TYR A 373 0.31 -0.65 19.60
CA TYR A 373 1.30 0.39 19.77
C TYR A 373 0.68 1.76 20.15
N TYR A 374 -0.60 2.00 19.87
CA TYR A 374 -1.29 3.26 20.21
C TYR A 374 -1.12 3.70 21.68
N PRO A 375 -1.21 2.81 22.70
CA PRO A 375 -0.98 3.23 24.08
C PRO A 375 0.42 3.75 24.33
N LYS A 376 1.44 3.18 23.67
CA LYS A 376 2.82 3.67 23.74
C LYS A 376 3.04 4.98 23.01
N GLN A 377 2.22 5.28 22.00
CA GLN A 377 2.23 6.57 21.30
C GLN A 377 1.50 7.68 22.08
N GLY A 378 0.83 7.36 23.19
CA GLY A 378 -0.01 8.32 23.91
C GLY A 378 -1.31 8.68 23.18
N THR A 379 -1.68 7.91 22.14
CA THR A 379 -2.85 8.19 21.31
C THR A 379 -3.98 7.20 21.58
N ALA A 380 -4.11 6.74 22.82
CA ALA A 380 -5.04 5.68 23.18
C ALA A 380 -5.85 6.02 24.43
N GLY A 381 -7.11 5.62 24.41
CA GLY A 381 -8.06 5.86 25.49
C GLY A 381 -9.02 7.02 25.20
N PHE A 382 -10.11 7.07 25.97
CA PHE A 382 -11.05 8.19 25.99
C PHE A 382 -10.59 9.20 27.05
N ASP A 383 -9.59 10.01 26.73
CA ASP A 383 -9.36 11.23 27.49
C ASP A 383 -10.20 12.36 26.87
N PRO A 384 -11.16 12.96 27.61
CA PRO A 384 -12.03 14.01 27.09
C PRO A 384 -11.30 15.20 26.47
N GLU A 385 -10.12 15.59 26.99
CA GLU A 385 -9.35 16.70 26.43
C GLU A 385 -8.66 16.29 25.13
N HIS A 386 -8.03 15.10 25.09
CA HIS A 386 -7.39 14.59 23.87
C HIS A 386 -8.40 14.24 22.78
N ASN A 387 -9.65 13.90 23.13
CA ASN A 387 -10.69 13.62 22.15
C ASN A 387 -11.10 14.86 21.34
N LYS A 388 -10.96 16.07 21.89
CA LYS A 388 -11.33 17.30 21.18
C LYS A 388 -10.49 17.50 19.92
N THR A 389 -9.19 17.23 20.01
CA THR A 389 -8.23 17.41 18.91
C THR A 389 -8.07 16.15 18.06
N ARG A 390 -8.44 14.97 18.56
CA ARG A 390 -8.22 13.69 17.87
C ARG A 390 -9.44 13.10 17.20
N ILE A 391 -10.65 13.53 17.57
CA ILE A 391 -11.90 13.09 16.95
C ILE A 391 -12.42 14.22 16.07
N ARG A 392 -12.52 13.97 14.76
CA ARG A 392 -13.07 14.95 13.84
C ARG A 392 -14.56 15.12 14.10
N ASN A 393 -14.98 16.37 14.21
CA ASN A 393 -16.36 16.78 14.40
C ASN A 393 -17.23 16.15 13.32
N MET A 394 -18.38 15.61 13.74
CA MET A 394 -19.23 14.84 12.83
C MET A 394 -19.70 15.69 11.64
N ASP A 395 -20.00 16.98 11.83
CA ASP A 395 -20.40 17.86 10.73
C ASP A 395 -19.30 17.98 9.66
N LEU A 396 -18.03 18.05 10.07
CA LEU A 396 -16.89 18.05 9.14
C LEU A 396 -16.74 16.71 8.44
N VAL A 397 -16.98 15.59 9.13
CA VAL A 397 -16.95 14.25 8.51
C VAL A 397 -18.05 14.08 7.47
N LEU A 398 -19.26 14.54 7.78
CA LEU A 398 -20.38 14.49 6.84
C LEU A 398 -20.12 15.39 5.63
N GLU A 399 -19.49 16.55 5.84
CA GLU A 399 -19.05 17.42 4.76
C GLU A 399 -17.94 16.79 3.91
N ASP A 400 -16.93 16.16 4.53
CA ASP A 400 -15.89 15.43 3.80
C ASP A 400 -16.51 14.33 2.93
N ILE A 401 -17.42 13.53 3.49
CA ILE A 401 -18.14 12.48 2.76
C ILE A 401 -18.89 13.08 1.56
N ARG A 402 -19.58 14.21 1.75
CA ARG A 402 -20.32 14.89 0.69
C ARG A 402 -19.38 15.36 -0.42
N VAL A 403 -18.29 16.05 -0.07
CA VAL A 403 -17.29 16.53 -1.03
C VAL A 403 -16.64 15.37 -1.78
N LEU A 404 -16.25 14.30 -1.09
CA LEU A 404 -15.68 13.10 -1.72
C LEU A 404 -16.68 12.43 -2.67
N LYS A 405 -17.95 12.35 -2.28
CA LYS A 405 -19.03 11.80 -3.12
C LYS A 405 -19.25 12.66 -4.37
N ASP A 406 -19.40 13.97 -4.20
CA ASP A 406 -19.68 14.90 -5.28
C ASP A 406 -18.48 14.99 -6.26
N LYS A 407 -17.24 14.93 -5.77
CA LYS A 407 -16.01 15.08 -6.59
C LYS A 407 -15.56 13.80 -7.29
N TYR A 408 -15.66 12.64 -6.63
CA TYR A 408 -15.05 11.40 -7.12
C TYR A 408 -16.04 10.25 -7.37
N ASP A 409 -17.29 10.36 -6.90
CA ASP A 409 -18.32 9.31 -6.97
C ASP A 409 -17.79 7.89 -6.66
N PRO A 410 -17.19 7.67 -5.47
CA PRO A 410 -16.52 6.43 -5.13
C PRO A 410 -17.52 5.28 -4.94
N ILE A 411 -17.05 4.05 -5.15
CA ILE A 411 -17.88 2.86 -4.90
C ILE A 411 -18.13 2.64 -3.41
N TYR A 412 -17.17 3.00 -2.56
CA TYR A 412 -17.32 3.13 -1.11
C TYR A 412 -16.27 4.09 -0.52
N ILE A 413 -16.54 4.59 0.69
CA ILE A 413 -15.56 5.28 1.54
C ILE A 413 -15.13 4.32 2.66
N GLY A 414 -13.85 3.98 2.72
CA GLY A 414 -13.29 3.18 3.82
C GLY A 414 -12.90 4.12 4.95
N ILE A 415 -13.60 4.06 6.08
CA ILE A 415 -13.19 4.79 7.27
C ILE A 415 -12.01 4.07 7.89
N THR A 416 -10.89 4.77 7.95
CA THR A 416 -9.58 4.19 8.27
C THR A 416 -9.13 4.44 9.70
N ASP A 417 -10.05 4.89 10.55
CA ASP A 417 -9.86 4.98 12.00
C ASP A 417 -9.42 3.62 12.54
N SER A 418 -8.53 3.63 13.54
CA SER A 418 -8.05 2.38 14.17
C SER A 418 -9.19 1.49 14.70
N SER A 419 -10.26 2.13 15.16
CA SER A 419 -11.53 1.52 15.52
C SER A 419 -12.60 2.60 15.55
N LEU A 420 -13.59 2.48 14.68
CA LEU A 420 -14.72 3.40 14.62
C LEU A 420 -15.81 2.97 15.61
N HIS A 421 -16.18 3.90 16.49
CA HIS A 421 -17.20 3.65 17.51
C HIS A 421 -18.61 3.49 16.87
N PRO A 422 -19.47 2.55 17.33
CA PRO A 422 -20.80 2.31 16.75
C PRO A 422 -21.67 3.56 16.58
N LYS A 423 -21.63 4.47 17.55
CA LYS A 423 -22.32 5.77 17.50
C LYS A 423 -21.96 6.60 16.26
N ARG A 424 -20.68 6.60 15.84
CA ARG A 424 -20.24 7.35 14.64
C ARG A 424 -20.73 6.68 13.36
N ILE A 425 -20.72 5.35 13.33
CA ILE A 425 -21.30 4.56 12.22
C ILE A 425 -22.78 4.89 12.07
N GLU A 426 -23.52 4.93 13.18
CA GLU A 426 -24.93 5.30 13.22
C GLU A 426 -25.17 6.72 12.73
N GLN A 427 -24.37 7.70 13.15
CA GLN A 427 -24.49 9.09 12.69
C GLN A 427 -24.29 9.23 11.16
N ILE A 428 -23.31 8.54 10.59
CA ILE A 428 -23.10 8.51 9.13
C ILE A 428 -24.29 7.82 8.44
N ALA A 429 -24.74 6.68 8.95
CA ALA A 429 -25.87 5.92 8.41
C ALA A 429 -27.17 6.75 8.43
N GLU A 430 -27.48 7.43 9.54
CA GLU A 430 -28.63 8.31 9.65
C GLU A 430 -28.57 9.47 8.66
N ASN A 431 -27.40 10.10 8.50
CA ASN A 431 -27.23 11.18 7.54
C ASN A 431 -27.51 10.72 6.10
N ASN A 432 -27.04 9.51 5.74
CA ASN A 432 -27.33 8.91 4.44
C ASN A 432 -28.83 8.66 4.25
N ILE A 433 -29.53 8.15 5.27
CA ILE A 433 -30.98 7.90 5.22
C ILE A 433 -31.75 9.22 5.06
N ARG A 434 -31.41 10.26 5.83
CA ARG A 434 -32.12 11.54 5.83
C ARG A 434 -31.98 12.30 4.51
N ASN A 435 -30.80 12.27 3.90
CA ASN A 435 -30.48 13.12 2.74
C ASN A 435 -30.63 12.42 1.38
N GLY A 436 -30.92 11.11 1.34
CA GLY A 436 -31.06 10.33 0.10
C GLY A 436 -29.77 10.17 -0.73
N LYS A 437 -28.68 10.87 -0.38
CA LYS A 437 -27.35 10.77 -1.00
C LYS A 437 -26.55 9.63 -0.39
N LYS A 438 -26.98 8.39 -0.62
CA LYS A 438 -26.34 7.20 -0.06
C LYS A 438 -24.90 7.04 -0.56
N VAL A 439 -23.94 7.10 0.37
CA VAL A 439 -22.58 6.59 0.17
C VAL A 439 -22.44 5.24 0.86
N ASN A 440 -21.81 4.28 0.20
CA ASN A 440 -21.44 3.05 0.87
C ASN A 440 -20.17 3.30 1.69
N PHE A 441 -20.09 2.76 2.90
CA PHE A 441 -18.90 2.91 3.72
C PHE A 441 -18.59 1.66 4.54
N SER A 442 -17.32 1.47 4.86
CA SER A 442 -16.81 0.39 5.71
C SER A 442 -15.90 0.98 6.79
N ALA A 443 -15.58 0.21 7.83
CA ALA A 443 -14.70 0.67 8.89
C ALA A 443 -13.99 -0.49 9.60
N PHE A 444 -12.89 -0.21 10.30
CA PHE A 444 -12.42 -1.09 11.36
C PHE A 444 -13.28 -0.90 12.60
N ILE A 445 -13.76 -1.99 13.20
CA ILE A 445 -14.67 -1.94 14.35
C ILE A 445 -14.27 -2.94 15.43
N ARG A 446 -14.81 -2.75 16.63
CA ARG A 446 -14.72 -3.73 17.72
C ARG A 446 -16.05 -4.45 17.91
N PHE A 447 -16.00 -5.58 18.61
CA PHE A 447 -17.20 -6.22 19.11
C PHE A 447 -17.79 -5.38 20.25
N GLU A 448 -18.79 -4.57 19.89
CA GLU A 448 -19.56 -3.75 20.82
C GLU A 448 -20.97 -4.32 21.01
N LYS A 449 -21.60 -4.02 22.15
CA LYS A 449 -22.91 -4.59 22.54
C LYS A 449 -24.03 -4.21 21.58
N GLU A 450 -23.93 -3.05 20.94
CA GLU A 450 -24.88 -2.48 20.00
C GLU A 450 -25.11 -3.42 18.81
N PHE A 451 -24.05 -4.10 18.34
CA PHE A 451 -24.12 -5.04 17.22
C PHE A 451 -24.88 -6.33 17.53
N LYS A 452 -25.29 -6.57 18.78
CA LYS A 452 -26.19 -7.69 19.12
C LYS A 452 -27.63 -7.45 18.65
N SER A 453 -28.02 -6.19 18.40
CA SER A 453 -29.36 -5.84 17.96
C SER A 453 -29.50 -5.99 16.45
N PRO A 454 -30.35 -6.90 15.94
CA PRO A 454 -30.60 -7.02 14.51
C PRO A 454 -31.16 -5.72 13.90
N ALA A 455 -31.99 -4.99 14.65
CA ALA A 455 -32.56 -3.71 14.22
C ALA A 455 -31.47 -2.63 14.06
N PHE A 456 -30.49 -2.59 14.96
CA PHE A 456 -29.35 -1.68 14.84
C PHE A 456 -28.53 -2.02 13.59
N CYS A 457 -28.15 -3.29 13.42
CA CYS A 457 -27.40 -3.74 12.24
C CYS A 457 -28.15 -3.47 10.93
N GLN A 458 -29.47 -3.67 10.91
CA GLN A 458 -30.31 -3.37 9.76
C GLN A 458 -30.32 -1.88 9.43
N LYS A 459 -30.51 -1.00 10.43
CA LYS A 459 -30.42 0.45 10.27
C LYS A 459 -29.09 0.88 9.65
N LEU A 460 -27.97 0.32 10.14
CA LEU A 460 -26.65 0.63 9.59
C LEU A 460 -26.54 0.21 8.12
N ALA A 461 -27.02 -0.98 7.76
CA ALA A 461 -27.00 -1.48 6.39
C ALA A 461 -27.88 -0.64 5.43
N GLU A 462 -29.07 -0.25 5.89
CA GLU A 462 -29.96 0.67 5.17
C GLU A 462 -29.26 2.01 4.90
N GLY A 463 -28.57 2.54 5.91
CA GLY A 463 -27.73 3.73 5.82
C GLY A 463 -26.41 3.58 5.07
N GLY A 464 -26.11 2.43 4.47
CA GLY A 464 -24.96 2.24 3.59
C GLY A 464 -23.69 1.71 4.26
N PHE A 465 -23.77 1.26 5.51
CA PHE A 465 -22.67 0.53 6.12
C PHE A 465 -22.56 -0.86 5.49
N LEU A 466 -21.46 -1.12 4.77
CA LEU A 466 -21.19 -2.39 4.09
C LEU A 466 -20.76 -3.49 5.07
N GLY A 467 -20.30 -3.10 6.25
CA GLY A 467 -19.69 -3.97 7.24
C GLY A 467 -18.31 -3.46 7.66
N GLY A 468 -17.73 -4.12 8.66
CA GLY A 468 -16.43 -3.73 9.20
C GLY A 468 -15.48 -4.90 9.37
N GLN A 469 -14.19 -4.61 9.33
CA GLN A 469 -13.17 -5.54 9.77
C GLN A 469 -13.10 -5.50 11.29
N VAL A 470 -13.21 -6.68 11.93
CA VAL A 470 -13.29 -6.78 13.39
C VAL A 470 -12.03 -7.43 13.94
N GLY A 471 -11.40 -6.77 14.91
CA GLY A 471 -10.28 -7.35 15.68
C GLY A 471 -10.78 -8.40 16.67
N LEU A 472 -11.00 -9.64 16.22
CA LEU A 472 -11.41 -10.76 17.08
C LEU A 472 -10.28 -11.16 18.03
N GLU A 473 -9.07 -11.27 17.48
CA GLU A 473 -7.80 -11.72 18.10
C GLU A 473 -7.83 -13.11 18.73
N SER A 474 -8.85 -13.43 19.52
CA SER A 474 -9.02 -14.74 20.15
C SER A 474 -10.47 -15.12 20.38
N GLY A 475 -10.77 -16.38 20.10
CA GLY A 475 -12.07 -17.02 20.38
C GLY A 475 -12.13 -17.81 21.70
N SER A 476 -11.02 -17.90 22.46
CA SER A 476 -10.98 -18.66 23.72
C SER A 476 -11.03 -17.69 24.90
N GLN A 477 -11.94 -17.88 25.85
CA GLN A 477 -12.18 -16.93 26.95
C GLN A 477 -10.96 -16.70 27.87
N PRO A 478 -10.22 -17.74 28.32
CA PRO A 478 -8.95 -17.54 29.03
C PRO A 478 -7.93 -16.83 28.15
N LYS A 479 -7.89 -17.20 26.88
CA LYS A 479 -7.07 -16.58 25.85
C LYS A 479 -7.55 -15.19 25.45
N ARG A 480 -8.74 -14.72 25.77
CA ARG A 480 -9.15 -13.32 25.62
C ARG A 480 -8.51 -12.44 26.69
N ALA A 481 -8.18 -13.05 27.83
CA ALA A 481 -7.29 -12.49 28.84
C ALA A 481 -5.79 -12.69 28.51
N TYR A 482 -5.43 -13.70 27.68
CA TYR A 482 -4.04 -14.08 27.30
C TYR A 482 -3.62 -13.87 25.82
N TYR A 483 -4.45 -13.32 24.93
CA TYR A 483 -4.17 -13.02 23.51
C TYR A 483 -4.31 -11.50 23.32
N TYR A 484 -3.42 -10.63 23.76
CA TYR A 484 -2.00 -10.68 24.11
C TYR A 484 -1.00 -11.28 23.08
N ILE A 485 -1.30 -12.31 22.26
CA ILE A 485 -0.32 -13.03 21.40
C ILE A 485 -1.03 -13.72 20.20
N TYR A 486 -0.75 -13.24 18.97
CA TYR A 486 -1.03 -13.76 17.61
C TYR A 486 -2.46 -13.72 16.98
N THR A 487 -2.48 -13.21 15.72
CA THR A 487 -3.61 -12.74 14.88
C THR A 487 -4.10 -13.74 13.82
N HIS A 488 -5.40 -13.73 13.48
CA HIS A 488 -5.99 -14.04 12.14
C HIS A 488 -7.34 -13.29 11.99
N SER A 489 -7.60 -12.72 10.80
CA SER A 489 -8.80 -11.91 10.47
C SER A 489 -9.92 -12.76 9.84
N LEU A 490 -11.20 -12.49 10.19
CA LEU A 490 -12.39 -13.02 9.50
C LEU A 490 -13.24 -11.87 8.94
N VAL A 491 -13.72 -12.01 7.70
CA VAL A 491 -14.64 -11.07 7.03
C VAL A 491 -16.06 -11.64 7.11
N TYR A 492 -17.01 -10.89 7.67
CA TYR A 492 -18.42 -11.29 7.76
C TYR A 492 -19.20 -10.64 6.61
N GLN A 493 -19.75 -11.43 5.68
CA GLN A 493 -20.71 -10.96 4.68
C GLN A 493 -22.10 -11.48 5.05
N GLY A 494 -23.04 -10.56 5.24
CA GLY A 494 -24.41 -10.90 5.59
C GLY A 494 -25.21 -11.42 4.40
N LYS A 495 -25.49 -12.72 4.38
CA LYS A 495 -26.75 -13.29 3.84
C LYS A 495 -27.16 -14.52 4.66
N GLN A 496 -28.33 -14.41 5.30
CA GLN A 496 -29.15 -15.46 5.95
C GLN A 496 -28.42 -16.66 6.57
N CYS A 497 -28.14 -16.57 7.87
CA CYS A 497 -27.73 -17.74 8.68
C CYS A 497 -28.97 -18.45 9.25
N LYS A 498 -29.21 -19.70 8.83
CA LYS A 498 -29.84 -20.69 9.72
C LYS A 498 -28.83 -21.01 10.82
N MET A 499 -29.20 -20.82 12.08
CA MET A 499 -28.38 -21.23 13.23
C MET A 499 -28.18 -22.75 13.21
N PRO A 500 -26.95 -23.26 13.46
CA PRO A 500 -26.80 -24.66 13.86
C PRO A 500 -27.41 -24.80 15.25
N GLN A 501 -28.49 -25.58 15.36
CA GLN A 501 -28.97 -26.08 16.65
C GLN A 501 -28.06 -27.23 17.08
N GLY A 502 -27.22 -26.98 18.07
CA GLY A 502 -26.42 -28.01 18.71
C GLY A 502 -25.41 -27.40 19.71
N PRO A 503 -25.27 -27.97 20.91
CA PRO A 503 -24.29 -27.47 21.88
C PRO A 503 -22.90 -27.90 21.44
N ILE A 504 -22.02 -26.94 21.20
CA ILE A 504 -20.58 -27.20 21.01
C ILE A 504 -19.89 -26.86 22.32
N THR A 505 -19.67 -27.89 23.14
CA THR A 505 -18.69 -27.90 24.22
C THR A 505 -17.27 -28.00 23.64
N PHE A 506 -16.37 -27.25 24.28
CA PHE A 506 -15.12 -26.63 23.82
C PHE A 506 -14.16 -27.36 22.88
#